data_AF-A0A8G2I2X1-F1
#
_entry.id   AF-A0A8G2I2X1-F1
#
_cell.length_a   1.000
_cell.length_b   1.000
_cell.length_c   1.000
_cell.angle_alpha   90.00
_cell.angle_beta   90.00
_cell.angle_gamma   90.00
#
_symmetry.space_group_name_H-M   'P 1'
#
loop_
_entity.id
_entity.type
_entity.pdbx_description
1 polymer ?
#
loop_
_entity_poly.entity_id
_entity_poly.type
_entity_poly.pdbx_seq_one_letter_code
_entity_poly.pdbx_strand_id
1 'polypeptide(L)'
;MNFINETMRFHKKDVSENISQNFLTITASYEPLSNEQIKLKYPPEIAEKLIKESNDIDVLSNEYNSDKFSIGIKQNLYITKKTEDADFLVAVHKDADNKVDFVKEYKDPSDTHKYSFKNVITAVNERLKKKSINMSYSKGFNQYVLNLIIDFYDIKSDEKYAYKHTIGKQESFTYSQQFIEFIISLIRKNPTKFVDSLRNKKR
;
A
#
# COMPACT_ATOMS: atom_id res chain seq x y z
N MET A 1 24.19 15.77 -0.90
CA MET A 1 25.36 16.42 -0.27
C MET A 1 26.26 15.35 0.32
N ASN A 2 27.56 15.36 0.02
CA ASN A 2 28.51 14.42 0.62
C ASN A 2 28.98 14.99 1.97
N PHE A 3 28.58 14.36 3.08
CA PHE A 3 28.83 14.83 4.44
C PHE A 3 30.33 14.97 4.75
N ILE A 4 31.16 14.17 4.08
CA ILE A 4 32.63 14.20 4.19
C ILE A 4 33.17 15.57 3.75
N ASN A 5 32.68 16.08 2.61
CA ASN A 5 33.16 17.32 2.03
C ASN A 5 32.86 18.54 2.91
N GLU A 6 31.65 18.59 3.50
CA GLU A 6 31.28 19.70 4.37
C GLU A 6 32.01 19.66 5.71
N THR A 7 32.23 18.47 6.29
CA THR A 7 32.96 18.36 7.55
C THR A 7 34.44 18.71 7.39
N MET A 8 35.04 18.32 6.26
CA MET A 8 36.38 18.76 5.89
C MET A 8 36.45 20.28 5.70
N ARG A 9 35.45 20.88 5.05
CA ARG A 9 35.39 22.32 4.79
C ARG A 9 35.27 23.15 6.07
N PHE A 10 34.38 22.77 6.99
CA PHE A 10 34.08 23.57 8.18
C PHE A 10 34.94 23.24 9.38
N HIS A 11 35.39 21.98 9.50
CA HIS A 11 36.05 21.49 10.71
C HIS A 11 37.45 20.93 10.46
N LYS A 12 37.91 20.89 9.19
CA LYS A 12 39.22 20.35 8.78
C LYS A 12 39.51 18.95 9.35
N LYS A 13 38.45 18.16 9.52
CA LYS A 13 38.52 16.80 10.06
C LYS A 13 37.92 15.83 9.07
N ASP A 14 38.67 14.77 8.78
CA ASP A 14 38.18 13.68 7.93
C ASP A 14 37.37 12.71 8.79
N VAL A 15 36.06 12.69 8.54
CA VAL A 15 35.11 11.86 9.30
C VAL A 15 35.19 10.39 8.86
N SER A 16 35.74 10.11 7.67
CA SER A 16 35.87 8.75 7.16
C SER A 16 36.83 7.89 7.98
N GLU A 17 37.73 8.50 8.76
CA GLU A 17 38.61 7.81 9.70
C GLU A 17 37.87 7.23 10.92
N ASN A 18 36.71 7.80 11.27
CA ASN A 18 35.97 7.44 12.49
C ASN A 18 34.64 6.73 12.19
N ILE A 19 34.09 6.91 10.99
CA ILE A 19 32.78 6.39 10.61
C ILE A 19 32.87 5.79 9.21
N SER A 20 32.38 4.56 9.05
CA SER A 20 32.39 3.87 7.75
C SER A 20 31.64 4.68 6.68
N GLN A 21 32.23 4.73 5.49
CA GLN A 21 31.76 5.50 4.34
C GLN A 21 30.31 5.22 3.93
N ASN A 22 29.80 4.02 4.25
CA ASN A 22 28.40 3.63 4.01
C ASN A 22 27.40 4.43 4.85
N PHE A 23 27.80 4.97 6.01
CA PHE A 23 26.95 5.82 6.85
C PHE A 23 27.09 7.31 6.50
N LEU A 24 28.18 7.69 5.82
CA LEU A 24 28.46 9.06 5.39
C LEU A 24 27.84 9.38 4.03
N THR A 25 27.38 8.33 3.32
CA THR A 25 26.77 8.42 2.01
C THR A 25 25.29 8.06 2.13
N ILE A 26 24.40 9.04 2.00
CA ILE A 26 22.96 8.77 1.86
C ILE A 26 22.76 8.17 0.47
N THR A 27 22.79 6.85 0.35
CA THR A 27 22.35 6.14 -0.86
C THR A 27 20.83 6.11 -0.90
N ALA A 28 20.25 7.23 -1.33
CA ALA A 28 18.86 7.27 -1.76
C ALA A 28 18.76 6.68 -3.17
N SER A 29 18.83 5.35 -3.31
CA SER A 29 18.46 4.70 -4.58
C SER A 29 16.94 4.63 -4.65
N TYR A 30 16.30 5.74 -5.02
CA TYR A 30 14.88 5.79 -5.32
C TYR A 30 14.72 6.27 -6.76
N GLU A 31 14.24 5.37 -7.61
CA GLU A 31 13.84 5.75 -8.97
C GLU A 31 12.67 6.75 -8.90
N PRO A 32 12.74 7.89 -9.62
CA PRO A 32 11.61 8.78 -9.76
C PRO A 32 10.44 8.03 -10.40
N LEU A 33 9.21 8.42 -10.06
CA LEU A 33 8.04 7.80 -10.65
C LEU A 33 7.93 8.20 -12.12
N SER A 34 7.70 7.25 -13.00
CA SER A 34 7.42 7.56 -14.40
C SER A 34 6.06 8.25 -14.55
N ASN A 35 5.88 8.97 -15.66
CA ASN A 35 4.61 9.61 -15.99
C ASN A 35 3.43 8.62 -15.99
N GLU A 36 3.66 7.36 -16.36
CA GLU A 36 2.66 6.29 -16.30
C GLU A 36 2.31 5.90 -14.86
N GLN A 37 3.32 5.79 -13.99
CA GLN A 37 3.11 5.49 -12.57
C GLN A 37 2.39 6.64 -11.85
N ILE A 38 2.64 7.89 -12.25
CA ILE A 38 1.93 9.07 -11.75
C ILE A 38 0.44 9.00 -12.15
N LYS A 39 0.14 8.73 -13.43
CA LYS A 39 -1.25 8.58 -13.91
C LYS A 39 -2.03 7.44 -13.25
N LEU A 40 -1.36 6.33 -12.91
CA LEU A 40 -1.96 5.19 -12.21
C LEU A 40 -2.25 5.47 -10.74
N LYS A 41 -1.48 6.36 -10.12
CA LYS A 41 -1.51 6.60 -8.67
C LYS A 41 -2.37 7.80 -8.27
N TYR A 42 -2.53 8.77 -9.15
CA TYR A 42 -3.22 10.03 -8.86
C TYR A 42 -4.38 10.28 -9.81
N PRO A 43 -5.43 11.00 -9.37
CA PRO A 43 -6.50 11.46 -10.25
C PRO A 43 -5.95 12.25 -11.44
N PRO A 44 -6.67 12.28 -12.59
CA PRO A 44 -6.18 12.88 -13.84
C PRO A 44 -5.63 14.30 -13.68
N GLU A 45 -6.34 15.16 -12.96
CA GLU A 45 -5.98 16.57 -12.73
C GLU A 45 -4.65 16.72 -11.98
N ILE A 46 -4.42 15.86 -10.98
CA ILE A 46 -3.20 15.85 -10.16
C ILE A 46 -2.05 15.24 -10.94
N ALA A 47 -2.31 14.15 -11.68
CA ALA A 47 -1.31 13.52 -12.52
C ALA A 47 -0.80 14.47 -13.61
N GLU A 48 -1.70 15.21 -14.25
CA GLU A 48 -1.35 16.20 -15.28
C GLU A 48 -0.50 17.33 -14.72
N LYS A 49 -0.86 17.87 -13.56
CA LYS A 49 -0.07 18.90 -12.87
C LYS A 49 1.33 18.41 -12.51
N LEU A 50 1.45 17.21 -11.91
CA LEU A 50 2.73 16.62 -11.53
C LEU A 50 3.63 16.34 -12.74
N ILE A 51 3.06 15.83 -13.84
CA ILE A 51 3.80 15.58 -15.08
C ILE A 51 4.29 16.88 -15.69
N LYS A 52 3.45 17.93 -15.70
CA LYS A 52 3.83 19.24 -16.21
C LYS A 52 4.99 19.83 -15.41
N GLU A 53 4.89 19.87 -14.08
CA GLU A 53 5.95 20.38 -13.21
C GLU A 53 7.25 19.57 -13.34
N SER A 54 7.16 18.24 -13.47
CA SER A 54 8.33 17.38 -13.71
C SER A 54 9.01 17.71 -15.03
N ASN A 55 8.24 17.83 -16.12
CA ASN A 55 8.78 18.17 -17.43
C ASN A 55 9.41 19.57 -17.43
N ASP A 56 8.79 20.54 -16.75
CA ASP A 56 9.32 21.90 -16.64
C ASP A 56 10.66 21.90 -15.90
N ILE A 57 10.80 21.12 -14.82
CA ILE A 57 12.07 20.94 -14.09
C ILE A 57 13.12 20.27 -14.98
N ASP A 58 12.75 19.24 -15.75
CA ASP A 58 13.68 18.54 -16.64
C ASP A 58 14.19 19.46 -17.75
N VAL A 59 13.31 20.28 -18.36
CA VAL A 59 13.68 21.28 -19.37
C VAL A 59 14.64 22.30 -18.76
N LEU A 60 14.29 22.88 -17.61
CA LEU A 60 15.13 23.87 -16.93
C LEU A 60 16.48 23.27 -16.50
N SER A 61 16.50 22.04 -16.00
CA SER A 61 17.74 21.37 -15.60
C SER A 61 18.68 21.14 -16.79
N ASN A 62 18.12 20.82 -17.97
CA ASN A 62 18.89 20.70 -19.21
C ASN A 62 19.40 22.06 -19.72
N GLU A 63 18.62 23.13 -19.58
CA GLU A 63 19.03 24.49 -19.97
C GLU A 63 20.15 25.05 -19.10
N TYR A 64 20.09 24.87 -17.78
CA TYR A 64 21.08 25.41 -16.84
C TYR A 64 22.33 24.52 -16.64
N ASN A 65 22.31 23.28 -17.15
CA ASN A 65 23.43 22.33 -17.22
C ASN A 65 24.31 22.30 -15.94
N SER A 66 23.67 22.22 -14.78
CA SER A 66 24.33 22.24 -13.47
C SER A 66 23.75 21.18 -12.55
N ASP A 67 24.59 20.27 -12.06
CA ASP A 67 24.24 19.22 -11.08
C ASP A 67 23.76 19.77 -9.72
N LYS A 68 23.78 21.09 -9.53
CA LYS A 68 23.29 21.79 -8.33
C LYS A 68 21.96 22.50 -8.54
N PHE A 69 21.44 22.52 -9.76
CA PHE A 69 20.24 23.28 -10.11
C PHE A 69 18.99 22.74 -9.44
N SER A 70 18.85 21.41 -9.41
CA SER A 70 17.73 20.75 -8.74
C SER A 70 18.22 19.52 -7.96
N ILE A 71 17.62 19.32 -6.79
CA ILE A 71 17.75 18.08 -6.03
C ILE A 71 16.33 17.58 -5.85
N GLY A 72 16.01 16.42 -6.40
CA GLY A 72 14.72 15.78 -6.22
C GLY A 72 14.54 15.34 -4.77
N ILE A 73 13.76 16.07 -3.99
CA ILE A 73 13.39 15.68 -2.62
C ILE A 73 11.96 15.13 -2.65
N LYS A 74 11.81 13.82 -2.44
CA LYS A 74 10.50 13.18 -2.29
C LYS A 74 10.10 13.12 -0.83
N GLN A 75 9.06 13.87 -0.45
CA GLN A 75 8.44 13.80 0.88
C GLN A 75 7.14 12.98 0.81
N ASN A 76 7.05 11.90 1.59
CA ASN A 76 5.82 11.12 1.72
C ASN A 76 5.06 11.63 2.94
N LEU A 77 4.00 12.39 2.72
CA LEU A 77 3.17 12.93 3.79
C LEU A 77 1.99 12.00 4.07
N TYR A 78 1.72 11.71 5.35
CA TYR A 78 0.61 10.88 5.80
C TYR A 78 -0.18 11.63 6.87
N ILE A 79 -1.52 11.56 6.80
CA ILE A 79 -2.38 12.15 7.83
C ILE A 79 -2.66 11.10 8.90
N THR A 80 -2.22 11.35 10.13
CA THR A 80 -2.52 10.53 11.31
C THR A 80 -3.55 11.20 12.22
N LYS A 81 -4.40 10.41 12.88
CA LYS A 81 -5.33 10.90 13.90
C LYS A 81 -4.66 11.05 15.28
N LYS A 82 -3.54 10.37 15.50
CA LYS A 82 -2.80 10.41 16.77
C LYS A 82 -1.81 11.56 16.74
N THR A 83 -2.02 12.55 17.58
CA THR A 83 -1.17 13.75 17.67
C THR A 83 0.27 13.41 18.06
N GLU A 84 0.46 12.37 18.89
CA GLU A 84 1.77 11.88 19.33
C GLU A 84 2.64 11.31 18.21
N ASP A 85 2.03 10.81 17.13
CA ASP A 85 2.72 10.21 15.99
C ASP A 85 2.95 11.20 14.84
N ALA A 86 2.61 12.49 15.03
CA ALA A 86 2.68 13.51 14.00
C ALA A 86 3.99 14.31 14.07
N ASP A 87 4.75 14.34 12.97
CA ASP A 87 5.96 15.14 12.85
C ASP A 87 5.67 16.65 12.86
N PHE A 88 4.50 17.05 12.36
CA PHE A 88 4.02 18.43 12.39
C PHE A 88 2.49 18.49 12.30
N LEU A 89 1.90 19.54 12.84
CA LEU A 89 0.46 19.79 12.81
C LEU A 89 0.12 20.77 11.68
N VAL A 90 -0.94 20.47 10.93
CA VAL A 90 -1.43 21.31 9.83
C VAL A 90 -2.85 21.78 10.11
N ALA A 91 -3.15 23.05 9.79
CA ALA A 91 -4.49 23.63 9.87
C ALA A 91 -5.01 23.89 8.46
N VAL A 92 -6.26 23.50 8.19
CA VAL A 92 -6.91 23.71 6.90
C VAL A 92 -7.67 25.03 6.96
N HIS A 93 -7.34 25.98 6.09
CA HIS A 93 -8.07 27.23 5.92
C HIS A 93 -8.76 27.25 4.56
N LYS A 94 -10.03 27.68 4.52
CA LYS A 94 -10.84 27.70 3.30
C LYS A 94 -10.26 28.61 2.21
N ASP A 95 -9.58 29.66 2.63
CA ASP A 95 -9.03 30.71 1.74
C ASP A 95 -7.54 30.52 1.42
N ALA A 96 -6.96 29.34 1.69
CA ALA A 96 -5.57 29.07 1.34
C ALA A 96 -5.38 29.01 -0.18
N ASP A 97 -4.35 29.69 -0.71
CA ASP A 97 -4.01 29.69 -2.15
C ASP A 97 -3.74 28.27 -2.69
N ASN A 98 -3.16 27.41 -1.85
CA ASN A 98 -2.97 25.99 -2.14
C ASN A 98 -4.16 25.19 -1.62
N LYS A 99 -5.18 25.04 -2.47
CA LYS A 99 -6.34 24.18 -2.20
C LYS A 99 -5.92 22.72 -2.27
N VAL A 100 -5.70 22.10 -1.11
CA VAL A 100 -5.52 20.65 -1.01
C VAL A 100 -6.91 20.03 -0.93
N ASP A 101 -7.31 19.28 -1.95
CA ASP A 101 -8.53 18.49 -1.87
C ASP A 101 -8.28 17.29 -0.97
N PHE A 102 -9.11 17.13 0.06
CA PHE A 102 -9.13 15.89 0.83
C PHE A 102 -9.77 14.83 -0.05
N VAL A 103 -8.95 14.15 -0.85
CA VAL A 103 -9.35 12.95 -1.58
C VAL A 103 -9.52 11.81 -0.57
N LYS A 104 -10.54 11.91 0.28
CA LYS A 104 -11.27 10.74 0.74
C LYS A 104 -11.98 10.25 -0.50
N GLU A 105 -11.32 9.40 -1.29
CA GLU A 105 -12.04 8.59 -2.27
C GLU A 105 -13.20 7.95 -1.53
N TYR A 106 -14.42 8.37 -1.86
CA TYR A 106 -15.63 7.71 -1.40
C TYR A 106 -15.66 6.38 -2.15
N LYS A 107 -14.93 5.40 -1.61
CA LYS A 107 -14.82 4.10 -2.26
C LYS A 107 -16.15 3.38 -2.09
N ASP A 108 -16.85 3.18 -3.19
CA ASP A 108 -18.07 2.38 -3.18
C ASP A 108 -17.76 1.00 -2.55
N PRO A 109 -18.51 0.55 -1.54
CA PRO A 109 -18.41 -0.80 -1.01
C PRO A 109 -18.51 -1.88 -2.10
N SER A 110 -19.21 -1.59 -3.19
CA SER A 110 -19.30 -2.45 -4.37
C SER A 110 -17.96 -2.62 -5.10
N ASP A 111 -17.10 -1.60 -5.09
CA ASP A 111 -15.77 -1.66 -5.70
C ASP A 111 -14.72 -2.28 -4.74
N THR A 112 -14.80 -1.94 -3.45
CA THR A 112 -13.85 -2.43 -2.44
C THR A 112 -14.13 -3.87 -2.03
N HIS A 113 -15.41 -4.23 -1.90
CA HIS A 113 -15.93 -5.50 -1.42
C HIS A 113 -16.84 -6.17 -2.46
N LYS A 114 -16.32 -6.37 -3.67
CA LYS A 114 -17.07 -6.91 -4.82
C LYS A 114 -17.44 -8.40 -4.75
N TYR A 115 -16.84 -9.17 -3.85
CA TYR A 115 -17.02 -10.62 -3.84
C TYR A 115 -18.17 -11.04 -2.93
N SER A 116 -19.23 -11.61 -3.49
CA SER A 116 -20.20 -12.37 -2.69
C SER A 116 -19.57 -13.65 -2.13
N PHE A 117 -20.20 -14.27 -1.14
CA PHE A 117 -19.72 -15.52 -0.55
C PHE A 117 -19.41 -16.61 -1.59
N LYS A 118 -20.28 -16.78 -2.59
CA LYS A 118 -20.06 -17.74 -3.69
C LYS A 118 -18.90 -17.31 -4.58
N ASN A 119 -18.80 -16.01 -4.89
CA ASN A 119 -17.75 -15.48 -5.74
C ASN A 119 -16.37 -15.60 -5.10
N VAL A 120 -16.26 -15.56 -3.76
CA VAL A 120 -15.01 -15.86 -3.04
C VAL A 120 -14.53 -17.27 -3.38
N ILE A 121 -15.41 -18.27 -3.31
CA ILE A 121 -15.07 -19.67 -3.60
C ILE A 121 -14.55 -19.82 -5.03
N THR A 122 -15.25 -19.22 -5.99
CA THR A 122 -14.86 -19.23 -7.41
C THR A 122 -13.50 -18.56 -7.60
N ALA A 123 -13.34 -17.34 -7.10
CA ALA A 123 -12.11 -16.55 -7.28
C ALA A 123 -10.88 -17.21 -6.63
N VAL A 124 -11.04 -17.84 -5.46
CA VAL A 124 -9.96 -18.59 -4.80
C VAL A 124 -9.59 -19.80 -5.64
N ASN A 125 -10.56 -20.63 -6.06
CA ASN A 125 -10.28 -21.83 -6.87
C ASN A 125 -9.60 -21.50 -8.20
N GLU A 126 -10.05 -20.46 -8.90
CA GLU A 126 -9.42 -19.99 -10.14
C GLU A 126 -7.96 -19.57 -9.92
N ARG A 127 -7.69 -18.83 -8.83
CA ARG A 127 -6.32 -18.42 -8.49
C ARG A 127 -5.43 -19.58 -8.06
N LEU A 128 -5.97 -20.55 -7.32
CA LEU A 128 -5.23 -21.77 -6.96
C LEU A 128 -4.86 -22.56 -8.21
N LYS A 129 -5.79 -22.72 -9.16
CA LYS A 129 -5.55 -23.37 -10.45
C LYS A 129 -4.50 -22.62 -11.28
N LYS A 130 -4.59 -21.29 -11.37
CA LYS A 130 -3.64 -20.46 -12.12
C LYS A 130 -2.23 -20.48 -11.52
N LYS A 131 -2.11 -20.56 -10.19
CA LYS A 131 -0.83 -20.62 -9.47
C LYS A 131 -0.32 -22.05 -9.24
N SER A 132 -1.01 -23.07 -9.77
CA SER A 132 -0.71 -24.49 -9.56
C SER A 132 -0.52 -24.88 -8.09
N ILE A 133 -1.32 -24.29 -7.19
CA ILE A 133 -1.26 -24.56 -5.75
C ILE A 133 -2.21 -25.72 -5.45
N ASN A 134 -1.64 -26.88 -5.11
CA ASN A 134 -2.41 -28.04 -4.71
C ASN A 134 -2.70 -28.02 -3.21
N MET A 135 -3.98 -28.18 -2.87
CA MET A 135 -4.45 -28.27 -1.49
C MET A 135 -4.60 -29.74 -1.12
N SER A 136 -4.12 -30.15 0.05
CA SER A 136 -4.20 -31.57 0.49
C SER A 136 -5.63 -32.03 0.78
N TYR A 137 -6.57 -31.11 0.91
CA TYR A 137 -7.98 -31.45 1.12
C TYR A 137 -8.62 -31.91 -0.19
N SER A 138 -9.04 -33.18 -0.24
CA SER A 138 -9.51 -33.85 -1.46
C SER A 138 -10.72 -33.18 -2.14
N LYS A 139 -11.54 -32.45 -1.37
CA LYS A 139 -12.71 -31.72 -1.90
C LYS A 139 -12.39 -30.29 -2.34
N GLY A 140 -11.12 -29.88 -2.33
CA GLY A 140 -10.68 -28.55 -2.73
C GLY A 140 -11.22 -27.42 -1.85
N PHE A 141 -11.03 -26.17 -2.29
CA PHE A 141 -11.58 -25.02 -1.59
C PHE A 141 -13.09 -24.92 -1.83
N ASN A 142 -13.89 -25.03 -0.77
CA ASN A 142 -15.36 -25.04 -0.85
C ASN A 142 -16.00 -24.25 0.30
N GLN A 143 -17.34 -24.20 0.31
CA GLN A 143 -18.12 -23.44 1.31
C GLN A 143 -17.75 -23.80 2.76
N TYR A 144 -17.48 -25.08 3.04
CA TYR A 144 -17.10 -25.51 4.37
C TYR A 144 -15.75 -24.91 4.80
N VAL A 145 -14.75 -24.96 3.92
CA VAL A 145 -13.42 -24.38 4.18
C VAL A 145 -13.51 -22.87 4.34
N LEU A 146 -14.30 -22.19 3.51
CA LEU A 146 -14.50 -20.74 3.61
C LEU A 146 -15.14 -20.34 4.95
N ASN A 147 -16.17 -21.06 5.40
CA ASN A 147 -16.79 -20.80 6.71
C ASN A 147 -15.81 -21.00 7.86
N LEU A 148 -14.96 -22.05 7.82
CA LEU A 148 -13.93 -22.25 8.84
C LEU A 148 -12.96 -21.07 8.92
N ILE A 149 -12.56 -20.49 7.78
CA ILE A 149 -11.67 -19.33 7.73
C ILE A 149 -12.36 -18.10 8.32
N ILE A 150 -13.62 -17.87 7.92
CA ILE A 150 -14.40 -16.72 8.39
C ILE A 150 -14.55 -16.77 9.91
N ASP A 151 -14.91 -17.93 10.46
CA ASP A 151 -15.08 -18.13 11.90
C ASP A 151 -13.73 -18.03 12.64
N PHE A 152 -12.66 -18.63 12.10
CA PHE A 152 -11.37 -18.71 12.79
C PHE A 152 -10.66 -17.36 12.91
N TYR A 153 -10.76 -16.52 11.87
CA TYR A 153 -10.10 -15.22 11.82
C TYR A 153 -11.05 -14.05 12.10
N ASP A 154 -12.30 -14.33 12.50
CA ASP A 154 -13.36 -13.35 12.71
C ASP A 154 -13.49 -12.33 11.57
N ILE A 155 -13.49 -12.84 10.32
CA ILE A 155 -13.39 -12.02 9.11
C ILE A 155 -14.53 -11.00 9.00
N LYS A 156 -15.71 -11.30 9.54
CA LYS A 156 -16.88 -10.41 9.48
C LYS A 156 -16.74 -9.15 10.33
N SER A 157 -15.85 -9.16 11.31
CA SER A 157 -15.54 -8.00 12.15
C SER A 157 -14.45 -7.10 11.56
N ASP A 158 -13.70 -7.59 10.58
CA ASP A 158 -12.62 -6.84 9.94
C ASP A 158 -13.11 -6.13 8.67
N GLU A 159 -13.27 -4.80 8.76
CA GLU A 159 -13.71 -3.92 7.68
C GLU A 159 -12.78 -3.93 6.45
N LYS A 160 -11.54 -4.42 6.60
CA LYS A 160 -10.61 -4.61 5.47
C LYS A 160 -11.02 -5.79 4.58
N TYR A 161 -11.68 -6.78 5.16
CA TYR A 161 -11.98 -8.06 4.52
C TYR A 161 -13.46 -8.25 4.22
N ALA A 162 -14.34 -7.74 5.08
CA ALA A 162 -15.78 -7.92 4.94
C ALA A 162 -16.53 -6.59 5.10
N TYR A 163 -17.58 -6.45 4.31
CA TYR A 163 -18.53 -5.36 4.39
C TYR A 163 -19.94 -5.93 4.62
N LYS A 164 -20.63 -5.39 5.63
CA LYS A 164 -21.99 -5.80 6.01
C LYS A 164 -23.02 -4.92 5.31
N HIS A 165 -23.86 -5.55 4.50
CA HIS A 165 -25.05 -4.95 3.91
C HIS A 165 -26.26 -5.20 4.81
N THR A 166 -26.97 -4.15 5.18
CA THR A 166 -28.22 -4.23 5.94
C THR A 166 -29.35 -3.68 5.07
N ILE A 167 -30.27 -4.56 4.67
CA ILE A 167 -31.44 -4.20 3.86
C ILE A 167 -32.68 -4.63 4.63
N GLY A 168 -33.32 -3.68 5.31
CA GLY A 168 -34.41 -3.96 6.24
C GLY A 168 -33.97 -4.88 7.38
N LYS A 169 -34.53 -6.08 7.45
CA LYS A 169 -34.16 -7.13 8.43
C LYS A 169 -33.13 -8.13 7.92
N GLN A 170 -32.73 -8.04 6.65
CA GLN A 170 -31.78 -8.97 6.05
C GLN A 170 -30.36 -8.41 6.15
N GLU A 171 -29.46 -9.22 6.68
CA GLU A 171 -28.04 -8.94 6.74
C GLU A 171 -27.30 -9.84 5.76
N SER A 172 -26.47 -9.26 4.92
CA SER A 172 -25.59 -10.01 4.02
C SER A 172 -24.19 -9.42 4.03
N PHE A 173 -23.21 -10.19 3.56
CA PHE A 173 -21.81 -9.78 3.57
C PHE A 173 -21.22 -9.92 2.18
N THR A 174 -20.40 -8.95 1.81
CA THR A 174 -19.49 -9.05 0.67
C THR A 174 -18.05 -8.85 1.13
N TYR A 175 -17.12 -9.31 0.31
CA TYR A 175 -15.72 -9.48 0.70
C TYR A 175 -14.78 -8.78 -0.27
N SER A 176 -13.64 -8.33 0.27
CA SER A 176 -12.66 -7.57 -0.49
C SER A 176 -11.72 -8.46 -1.29
N GLN A 177 -11.07 -7.86 -2.28
CA GLN A 177 -9.96 -8.48 -3.00
C GLN A 177 -8.82 -8.92 -2.06
N GLN A 178 -8.61 -8.17 -0.97
CA GLN A 178 -7.56 -8.46 0.01
C GLN A 178 -7.85 -9.74 0.79
N PHE A 179 -9.13 -10.05 1.03
CA PHE A 179 -9.52 -11.32 1.66
C PHE A 179 -9.16 -12.52 0.78
N ILE A 180 -9.35 -12.41 -0.54
CA ILE A 180 -8.95 -13.48 -1.48
C ILE A 180 -7.44 -13.73 -1.43
N GLU A 181 -6.63 -12.67 -1.47
CA GLU A 181 -5.17 -12.79 -1.37
C GLU A 181 -4.74 -13.34 -0.01
N PHE A 182 -5.41 -12.94 1.07
CA PHE A 182 -5.19 -13.49 2.40
C PHE A 182 -5.42 -15.02 2.42
N ILE A 183 -6.55 -15.50 1.91
CA ILE A 183 -6.85 -16.94 1.81
C ILE A 183 -5.75 -17.68 1.03
N ILE A 184 -5.33 -17.15 -0.12
CA ILE A 184 -4.29 -17.77 -0.94
C ILE A 184 -2.96 -17.82 -0.20
N SER A 185 -2.62 -16.76 0.52
CA SER A 185 -1.40 -16.71 1.33
C SER A 185 -1.41 -17.76 2.44
N LEU A 186 -2.57 -17.99 3.08
CA LEU A 186 -2.72 -19.01 4.11
C LEU A 186 -2.55 -20.42 3.54
N ILE A 187 -3.20 -20.71 2.41
CA ILE A 187 -3.10 -22.00 1.73
C ILE A 187 -1.65 -22.25 1.26
N ARG A 188 -0.97 -21.22 0.75
CA ARG A 188 0.44 -21.31 0.32
C ARG A 188 1.38 -21.57 1.49
N LYS A 189 1.13 -20.98 2.66
CA LYS A 189 1.97 -21.17 3.85
C LYS A 189 1.88 -22.59 4.42
N ASN A 190 0.72 -23.24 4.32
CA ASN A 190 0.49 -24.57 4.91
C ASN A 190 -0.38 -25.49 4.03
N PRO A 191 0.03 -25.84 2.79
CA PRO A 191 -0.84 -26.54 1.84
C PRO A 191 -1.32 -27.93 2.30
N THR A 192 -0.58 -28.57 3.21
CA THR A 192 -0.83 -29.95 3.69
C THR A 192 -1.75 -30.04 4.91
N LYS A 193 -1.62 -29.15 5.89
CA LYS A 193 -2.39 -29.18 7.15
C LYS A 193 -3.35 -28.00 7.34
N PHE A 194 -3.59 -27.20 6.29
CA PHE A 194 -4.38 -25.97 6.37
C PHE A 194 -5.79 -26.17 6.96
N VAL A 195 -6.53 -27.18 6.50
CA VAL A 195 -7.91 -27.42 6.99
C VAL A 195 -7.90 -27.94 8.43
N ASP A 196 -6.91 -28.75 8.77
CA ASP A 196 -6.78 -29.33 10.12
C ASP A 196 -6.38 -28.27 11.15
N SER A 197 -5.53 -27.30 10.77
CA SER A 197 -5.13 -26.20 11.66
C SER A 197 -6.29 -25.26 12.00
N LEU A 198 -7.27 -25.12 11.10
CA LEU A 198 -8.50 -24.37 11.35
C LEU A 198 -9.46 -25.12 12.28
N ARG A 199 -9.40 -26.46 12.33
CA ARG A 199 -10.30 -27.30 13.13
C ARG A 199 -9.89 -27.38 14.60
N ASN A 200 -8.58 -27.35 14.89
CA ASN A 200 -8.03 -27.65 16.21
C ASN A 200 -8.17 -26.55 17.27
N LYS A 201 -8.67 -25.35 16.92
CA LYS A 201 -8.79 -24.23 17.88
C LYS A 201 -10.20 -24.06 18.47
N LYS A 202 -11.16 -24.93 18.11
CA LYS A 202 -12.50 -25.01 18.73
C LYS A 202 -12.54 -25.94 19.96
N ARG A 203 -11.39 -26.34 20.52
CA ARG A 203 -11.28 -27.12 21.76
C ARG A 203 -10.64 -26.29 22.86
#